data_AF-A0A399I9B2-F1
#
_entry.id   AF-A0A399I9B2-F1
#
_cell.length_a   1.000
_cell.length_b   1.000
_cell.length_c   1.000
_cell.angle_alpha   90.00
_cell.angle_beta   90.00
_cell.angle_gamma   90.00
#
_symmetry.space_group_name_H-M   'P 1'
#
loop_
_entity.id
_entity.type
_entity.pdbx_description
1 polymer ?
#
loop_
_entity_poly.entity_id
_entity_poly.type
_entity_poly.pdbx_seq_one_letter_code
_entity_poly.pdbx_strand_id
1 'polypeptide(L)'
;MAEFLKYLALLMALVVCYQFYAFAVSRIGKEKQEHCQKLGIVFMSIGIVSLIFRTGPAVIGGLVLIMLGFRLIAQGLDRINKKTFIDRYDEDQ
;
A
#
# COMPACT_ATOMS: atom_id res chain seq x y z
N MET A 1 -30.72 6.60 4.57
CA MET A 1 -30.03 5.73 5.54
C MET A 1 -29.07 4.74 4.89
N ALA A 2 -29.49 3.95 3.89
CA ALA A 2 -28.61 2.97 3.23
C ALA A 2 -27.34 3.59 2.59
N GLU A 3 -27.46 4.74 1.94
CA GLU A 3 -26.31 5.46 1.37
C GLU A 3 -25.31 5.91 2.46
N PHE A 4 -25.80 6.44 3.58
CA PHE A 4 -24.96 6.83 4.73
C PHE A 4 -24.20 5.63 5.31
N LEU A 5 -24.83 4.46 5.37
CA LEU A 5 -24.18 3.22 5.81
C LEU A 5 -23.03 2.80 4.88
N LYS A 6 -23.19 2.96 3.57
CA LYS A 6 -22.14 2.67 2.56
C LYS A 6 -20.92 3.58 2.75
N TYR A 7 -21.14 4.87 2.94
CA TYR A 7 -20.04 5.83 3.19
C TYR A 7 -19.35 5.54 4.52
N LEU A 8 -20.09 5.21 5.58
CA LEU A 8 -19.51 4.89 6.88
C LEU A 8 -18.67 3.60 6.83
N ALA A 9 -19.16 2.58 6.13
CA ALA A 9 -18.41 1.34 5.89
C ALA A 9 -17.13 1.60 5.07
N LEU A 10 -17.21 2.43 4.03
CA LEU A 10 -16.05 2.85 3.22
C LEU A 10 -15.00 3.55 4.09
N LEU A 11 -15.44 4.47 4.96
CA LEU A 11 -14.56 5.27 5.81
C LEU A 11 -13.83 4.38 6.83
N MET A 12 -14.54 3.44 7.46
CA MET A 12 -13.90 2.45 8.35
C MET A 12 -12.90 1.57 7.61
N ALA A 13 -13.25 1.10 6.41
CA ALA A 13 -12.34 0.31 5.59
C ALA A 13 -11.06 1.10 5.26
N LEU A 14 -11.18 2.37 4.87
CA LEU A 14 -10.03 3.24 4.58
C LEU A 14 -9.15 3.47 5.80
N VAL A 15 -9.73 3.67 6.98
CA VAL A 15 -8.97 3.82 8.24
C VAL A 15 -8.17 2.55 8.53
N VAL A 16 -8.78 1.37 8.38
CA VAL A 16 -8.08 0.09 8.56
C VAL A 16 -6.95 -0.06 7.52
N CYS A 17 -7.21 0.27 6.26
CA CYS A 17 -6.18 0.25 5.20
C CYS A 17 -5.01 1.18 5.53
N TYR A 18 -5.29 2.36 6.09
CA TYR A 18 -4.26 3.30 6.53
C TYR A 18 -3.46 2.79 7.73
N GLN A 19 -4.10 2.11 8.70
CA GLN A 19 -3.40 1.48 9.82
C GLN A 19 -2.44 0.38 9.34
N PHE A 20 -2.89 -0.46 8.40
CA PHE A 20 -2.02 -1.46 7.77
C PHE A 20 -0.87 -0.82 6.99
N TYR A 21 -1.13 0.29 6.29
CA TYR A 21 -0.11 1.07 5.62
C TYR A 21 0.96 1.57 6.61
N ALA A 22 0.54 2.23 7.69
CA ALA A 22 1.44 2.76 8.71
C ALA A 22 2.27 1.63 9.37
N PHE A 23 1.64 0.49 9.65
CA PHE A 23 2.31 -0.69 10.21
C PHE A 23 3.31 -1.33 9.24
N ALA A 24 3.01 -1.39 7.95
CA ALA A 24 3.93 -1.91 6.94
C ALA A 24 5.17 -1.02 6.79
N VAL A 25 4.97 0.30 6.88
CA VAL A 25 6.03 1.30 6.73
C VAL A 25 6.91 1.41 7.97
N SER A 26 6.39 1.13 9.17
CA SER A 26 7.17 1.20 10.42
C SER A 26 8.24 0.12 10.55
N ARG A 27 8.18 -0.94 9.73
CA ARG A 27 9.22 -1.99 9.70
C ARG A 27 10.49 -1.52 8.98
N ILE A 28 11.62 -2.19 9.26
CA ILE A 28 12.94 -1.85 8.72
C ILE A 28 13.53 -3.07 7.97
N GLY A 29 14.28 -2.83 6.89
CA GLY A 29 15.08 -3.86 6.20
C GLY A 29 14.30 -4.68 5.15
N LYS A 30 14.73 -5.93 4.92
CA LYS A 30 14.12 -6.85 3.94
C LYS A 30 12.66 -7.17 4.24
N GLU A 31 12.28 -7.30 5.52
CA GLU A 31 10.88 -7.54 5.90
C GLU A 31 9.95 -6.42 5.47
N LYS A 32 10.41 -5.17 5.56
CA LYS A 32 9.64 -3.98 5.13
C LYS A 32 9.27 -4.09 3.66
N GLN A 33 10.21 -4.51 2.82
CA GLN A 33 10.00 -4.60 1.39
C GLN A 33 9.02 -5.70 1.02
N GLU A 34 9.20 -6.90 1.57
CA GLU A 34 8.31 -8.02 1.26
C GLU A 34 6.88 -7.73 1.72
N HIS A 35 6.71 -7.14 2.92
CA HIS A 35 5.40 -6.76 3.42
C HIS A 35 4.79 -5.58 2.66
N CYS A 36 5.55 -4.53 2.35
CA CYS A 36 5.04 -3.41 1.55
C CYS A 36 4.65 -3.83 0.13
N GLN A 37 5.42 -4.69 -0.53
CA GLN A 37 5.06 -5.21 -1.85
C GLN A 37 3.81 -6.09 -1.78
N LYS A 38 3.76 -7.06 -0.86
CA LYS A 38 2.58 -7.93 -0.69
C LYS A 38 1.32 -7.12 -0.38
N LEU A 39 1.39 -6.21 0.59
CA LEU A 39 0.24 -5.35 0.95
C LEU A 39 -0.13 -4.40 -0.19
N GLY A 40 0.85 -3.85 -0.90
CA GLY A 40 0.62 -3.01 -2.06
C GLY A 40 -0.10 -3.73 -3.20
N ILE A 41 0.26 -4.99 -3.49
CA ILE A 41 -0.43 -5.83 -4.48
C ILE A 41 -1.86 -6.14 -4.02
N VAL A 42 -2.08 -6.42 -2.74
CA VAL A 42 -3.43 -6.68 -2.17
C VAL A 42 -4.31 -5.43 -2.29
N PHE A 43 -3.79 -4.23 -1.97
CA PHE A 43 -4.56 -3.00 -2.13
C PHE A 43 -4.85 -2.68 -3.60
N MET A 44 -3.91 -2.95 -4.50
CA MET A 44 -4.12 -2.81 -5.95
C MET A 44 -5.24 -3.73 -6.45
N SER A 45 -5.22 -5.02 -6.08
CA SER A 45 -6.21 -5.99 -6.56
C SER A 45 -7.62 -5.65 -6.04
N ILE A 46 -7.75 -5.31 -4.75
CA ILE A 46 -9.04 -4.89 -4.17
C ILE A 46 -9.53 -3.59 -4.84
N GLY A 47 -8.63 -2.63 -5.06
CA GLY A 47 -8.98 -1.37 -5.72
C GLY A 47 -9.48 -1.58 -7.16
N ILE A 48 -8.83 -2.44 -7.94
CA ILE A 48 -9.26 -2.81 -9.30
C ILE A 48 -10.62 -3.50 -9.29
N VAL A 49 -10.85 -4.45 -8.38
CA VAL A 49 -12.14 -5.13 -8.24
C VAL A 49 -13.24 -4.14 -7.87
N SER A 50 -12.94 -3.15 -7.03
CA SER A 50 -13.90 -2.10 -6.63
C SER A 50 -14.38 -1.25 -7.83
N LEU A 51 -13.54 -1.03 -8.83
CA LEU A 51 -13.90 -0.28 -10.05
C LEU A 51 -14.95 -1.00 -10.91
N ILE A 52 -15.10 -2.32 -10.79
CA ILE A 52 -16.08 -3.11 -11.55
C ILE A 52 -17.51 -2.75 -11.13
N PHE A 53 -17.72 -2.38 -9.87
CA PHE A 53 -19.05 -2.17 -9.30
C PHE A 53 -19.74 -0.86 -9.76
N ARG A 54 -19.07 -0.01 -10.55
CA ARG A 54 -19.60 1.24 -11.18
C ARG A 54 -20.46 2.16 -10.28
N THR A 55 -20.32 2.05 -8.95
CA THR A 55 -20.99 2.95 -8.00
C THR A 55 -20.01 4.04 -7.57
N GLY A 56 -20.47 5.28 -7.46
CA GLY A 56 -19.61 6.43 -7.10
C GLY A 56 -18.70 6.18 -5.89
N PRO A 57 -19.22 5.65 -4.76
CA PRO A 57 -18.39 5.34 -3.58
C PRO A 57 -17.35 4.25 -3.83
N ALA A 58 -17.70 3.21 -4.60
CA ALA A 58 -16.76 2.14 -4.94
C ALA A 58 -15.66 2.64 -5.88
N VAL A 59 -15.98 3.51 -6.84
CA VAL A 59 -14.98 4.11 -7.72
C VAL A 59 -14.00 4.97 -6.93
N ILE A 60 -14.50 5.85 -6.05
CA ILE A 60 -13.65 6.71 -5.21
C ILE A 60 -12.79 5.87 -4.26
N GLY A 61 -13.39 4.90 -3.57
CA GLY A 61 -12.65 3.99 -2.69
C GLY A 61 -11.60 3.17 -3.42
N GLY A 62 -11.94 2.63 -4.59
CA GLY A 62 -11.04 1.87 -5.45
C GLY A 62 -9.84 2.69 -5.90
N LEU A 63 -10.04 3.94 -6.31
CA LEU A 63 -8.95 4.84 -6.67
C LEU A 63 -8.02 5.14 -5.49
N VAL A 64 -8.58 5.38 -4.29
CA VAL A 64 -7.77 5.60 -3.08
C VAL A 64 -6.93 4.37 -2.75
N LEU A 65 -7.52 3.17 -2.84
CA LEU A 65 -6.81 1.90 -2.63
C LEU A 65 -5.68 1.68 -3.63
N ILE A 66 -5.92 2.00 -4.91
CA ILE A 66 -4.90 1.93 -5.96
C ILE A 66 -3.75 2.90 -5.67
N MET A 67 -4.05 4.16 -5.28
CA MET A 67 -3.02 5.14 -4.92
C MET A 67 -2.19 4.69 -3.71
N LEU A 68 -2.84 4.13 -2.68
CA LEU A 68 -2.15 3.57 -1.51
C LEU A 68 -1.30 2.36 -1.90
N GLY A 69 -1.81 1.48 -2.76
CA GLY A 69 -1.09 0.33 -3.29
C GLY A 69 0.17 0.74 -4.05
N PHE A 70 0.08 1.73 -4.94
CA PHE A 70 1.25 2.29 -5.62
C PHE A 70 2.27 2.89 -4.66
N ARG A 71 1.83 3.62 -3.62
CA ARG A 71 2.75 4.17 -2.60
C ARG A 71 3.49 3.08 -1.84
N LEU A 72 2.82 1.99 -1.47
CA LEU A 72 3.43 0.85 -0.79
C LEU A 72 4.41 0.11 -1.68
N ILE A 73 4.04 -0.14 -2.94
CA ILE A 73 4.92 -0.78 -3.91
C ILE A 73 6.14 0.10 -4.15
N ALA A 74 5.96 1.42 -4.32
CA ALA A 74 7.06 2.37 -4.47
C ALA A 74 7.98 2.35 -3.25
N GLN A 75 7.45 2.43 -2.02
CA GLN A 75 8.26 2.34 -0.80
C GLN A 75 8.95 0.99 -0.60
N GLY A 76 8.35 -0.11 -1.08
CA GLY A 76 8.98 -1.42 -1.12
C GLY A 76 10.10 -1.50 -2.16
N LEU A 77 9.94 -0.83 -3.30
CA LEU A 77 10.92 -0.79 -4.39
C LEU A 77 12.06 0.23 -4.16
N ASP A 78 11.82 1.26 -3.35
CA ASP A 78 12.74 2.39 -3.09
C ASP A 78 14.03 1.97 -2.33
N ARG A 79 14.23 0.67 -2.06
CA ARG A 79 15.39 0.19 -1.28
C ARG A 79 16.26 -0.92 -1.87
N ILE A 80 16.12 -1.30 -3.14
CA ILE A 80 17.05 -2.31 -3.72
C ILE A 80 18.01 -1.79 -4.79
N ASN A 81 17.70 -0.75 -5.57
CA ASN A 81 18.61 -0.36 -6.67
C ASN A 81 19.60 0.78 -6.35
N LYS A 82 19.70 1.20 -5.08
CA LYS A 82 20.73 2.18 -4.63
C LYS A 82 21.83 1.55 -3.76
N LYS A 83 21.93 0.22 -3.70
CA LYS A 83 22.99 -0.49 -2.98
C LYS A 83 23.82 -1.45 -3.83
N THR A 84 23.91 -1.22 -5.14
CA THR A 84 24.84 -1.97 -6.01
C THR A 84 26.22 -1.33 -6.18
N PHE A 85 26.48 -0.12 -5.65
CA PHE A 85 27.81 0.52 -5.83
C PHE A 85 28.34 1.43 -4.70
N ILE A 86 27.72 1.46 -3.51
CA ILE A 86 28.27 2.17 -2.32
C ILE A 86 28.10 1.28 -1.08
N ASP A 87 28.67 0.08 -1.15
CA ASP A 87 29.18 -0.66 0.02
C ASP A 87 30.63 -0.99 -0.35
N ARG A 88 31.53 -0.04 -0.11
CA ARG A 88 32.96 -0.29 0.04
C ARG A 88 33.40 0.45 1.29
N TYR A 89 34.28 -0.24 2.03
CA TYR A 89 34.72 -0.02 3.43
C TYR A 89 33.73 -0.61 4.44
N ASP A 90 33.88 -1.85 4.92
CA ASP A 90 35.12 -2.44 5.47
C ASP A 90 35.33 -3.89 5.03
N GLU A 91 36.00 -4.08 3.89
CA GLU A 91 36.97 -5.16 3.72
C GLU A 91 38.30 -4.45 3.52
N ASP A 92 39.06 -4.25 4.60
CA ASP A 92 40.53 -4.09 4.64
C ASP A 92 40.99 -3.46 5.99
N GLN A 93 40.99 -4.26 7.07
CA GLN A 93 42.09 -4.47 8.03
C GLN A 93 41.64 -5.20 9.29
#